data_AF-A0A5C9ELB0-F1
#
_entry.id   AF-A0A5C9ELB0-F1
#
_cell.length_a   1.000
_cell.length_b   1.000
_cell.length_c   1.000
_cell.angle_alpha   90.00
_cell.angle_beta   90.00
_cell.angle_gamma   90.00
#
_symmetry.space_group_name_H-M   'P 1'
#
loop_
_entity.id
_entity.type
_entity.pdbx_description
1 polymer ?
#
loop_
_entity_poly.entity_id
_entity_poly.type
_entity_poly.pdbx_seq_one_letter_code
_entity_poly.pdbx_strand_id
1 'polypeptide(L)'
;MKGDGKLSKPLPKWLMERYAILWKNFKSEEFDHDQAANILKEKKERLVSVILSELKKHGWLIVTLHPDDSRKRIYKLKNPEDAIIEIK
;
A
#
# COMPACT_ATOMS: atom_id res chain seq x y z
N MET A 1 -8.30 0.41 -17.43
CA MET A 1 -8.36 1.24 -16.20
C MET A 1 -6.94 1.39 -15.69
N LYS A 2 -6.30 2.54 -15.95
CA LYS A 2 -4.94 2.84 -15.47
C LYS A 2 -5.08 3.43 -14.07
N GLY A 3 -4.78 2.65 -13.03
CA GLY A 3 -4.60 3.21 -11.69
C GLY A 3 -3.52 4.29 -11.77
N ASP A 4 -3.80 5.46 -11.19
CA ASP A 4 -2.99 6.67 -11.30
C ASP A 4 -1.49 6.38 -11.30
N GLY A 5 -0.86 6.59 -12.46
CA GLY A 5 0.58 6.44 -12.69
C GLY A 5 1.36 7.52 -11.96
N LYS A 6 1.33 7.51 -10.62
CA LYS A 6 2.22 8.30 -9.79
C LYS A 6 3.59 7.63 -9.75
N LEU A 7 4.60 8.40 -10.16
CA LEU A 7 6.01 8.06 -9.94
C LEU A 7 6.27 7.85 -8.46
N SER A 8 7.01 6.81 -8.15
CA SER A 8 7.39 6.46 -6.79
C SER A 8 8.38 7.47 -6.20
N LYS A 9 8.26 7.72 -4.91
CA LYS A 9 9.20 8.52 -4.11
C LYS A 9 9.89 7.63 -3.07
N PRO A 10 11.11 7.98 -2.60
CA PRO A 10 11.78 7.22 -1.56
C PRO A 10 10.91 7.09 -0.30
N LEU A 11 10.86 5.89 0.28
CA LEU A 11 10.17 5.66 1.55
C LEU A 11 11.11 5.93 2.73
N PRO A 12 10.65 6.63 3.80
CA PRO A 12 11.39 6.65 5.05
C PRO A 12 11.47 5.22 5.63
N LYS A 13 12.54 4.93 6.38
CA LYS A 13 12.86 3.58 6.89
C LYS A 13 11.66 2.88 7.55
N TRP A 14 10.97 3.57 8.45
CA TRP A 14 9.82 3.00 9.17
C TRP A 14 8.71 2.54 8.22
N LEU A 15 8.48 3.27 7.12
CA LEU A 15 7.44 2.97 6.13
C LEU A 15 7.88 1.83 5.20
N MET A 16 9.17 1.78 4.84
CA MET A 16 9.76 0.68 4.08
C MET A 16 9.66 -0.66 4.82
N GLU A 17 9.86 -0.67 6.14
CA GLU A 17 9.70 -1.88 6.97
C GLU A 17 8.27 -2.44 6.89
N ARG A 18 7.25 -1.58 6.96
CA ARG A 18 5.84 -2.01 6.85
C ARG A 18 5.49 -2.43 5.43
N TYR A 19 6.00 -1.71 4.43
CA TYR A 19 5.88 -2.13 3.04
C TYR A 19 6.46 -3.53 2.85
N ALA A 20 7.64 -3.83 3.37
CA ALA A 20 8.27 -5.15 3.24
C ALA A 20 7.43 -6.25 3.90
N ILE A 21 6.83 -5.98 5.06
CA ILE A 21 5.90 -6.91 5.73
C ILE A 21 4.68 -7.18 4.85
N LEU A 22 4.04 -6.13 4.33
CA LEU A 22 2.88 -6.29 3.44
C LEU A 22 3.26 -7.02 2.14
N TRP A 23 4.40 -6.66 1.53
CA TRP A 23 4.88 -7.25 0.28
C TRP A 23 5.18 -8.74 0.42
N LYS A 24 5.78 -9.16 1.54
CA LYS A 24 6.03 -10.58 1.83
C LYS A 24 4.74 -11.40 1.84
N ASN A 25 3.62 -10.81 2.26
CA ASN A 25 2.33 -11.51 2.41
C ASN A 25 1.44 -11.41 1.18
N PHE A 26 1.32 -10.23 0.57
CA PHE A 26 0.38 -9.97 -0.52
C PHE A 26 1.05 -9.91 -1.90
N LYS A 27 2.33 -9.53 -1.98
CA LYS A 27 3.03 -9.27 -3.24
C LYS A 27 2.18 -8.38 -4.16
N SER A 28 1.79 -8.89 -5.33
CA SER A 28 0.98 -8.20 -6.34
C SER A 28 -0.52 -8.50 -6.23
N GLU A 29 -0.95 -9.23 -5.20
CA GLU A 29 -2.36 -9.49 -4.92
C GLU A 29 -3.04 -8.28 -4.28
N GLU A 30 -4.36 -8.26 -4.42
CA GLU A 30 -5.21 -7.24 -3.83
C GLU A 30 -5.58 -7.60 -2.40
N PHE A 31 -5.70 -6.59 -1.54
CA PHE A 31 -6.10 -6.76 -0.15
C PHE A 31 -6.94 -5.58 0.34
N ASP A 32 -7.68 -5.77 1.43
CA ASP A 32 -8.45 -4.73 2.09
C ASP A 32 -7.76 -4.19 3.37
N HIS A 33 -8.41 -3.25 4.04
CA HIS A 33 -7.86 -2.63 5.25
C HIS A 33 -7.74 -3.62 6.41
N ASP A 34 -8.73 -4.49 6.58
CA ASP A 34 -8.76 -5.47 7.68
C ASP A 34 -7.63 -6.49 7.53
N GLN A 35 -7.38 -6.95 6.30
CA GLN A 35 -6.25 -7.81 5.97
C GLN A 35 -4.91 -7.12 6.25
N ALA A 36 -4.77 -5.84 5.89
CA ALA A 36 -3.57 -5.06 6.20
C ALA A 36 -3.36 -4.93 7.72
N ALA A 37 -4.42 -4.66 8.48
CA ALA A 37 -4.38 -4.55 9.94
C ALA A 37 -3.94 -5.86 10.60
N ASN A 38 -4.48 -6.99 10.12
CA ASN A 38 -4.12 -8.31 10.63
C ASN A 38 -2.65 -8.68 10.37
N ILE A 39 -2.10 -8.28 9.22
CA ILE A 39 -0.70 -8.55 8.86
C ILE A 39 0.27 -7.64 9.60
N LEU A 40 -0.03 -6.34 9.67
CA LEU A 40 0.85 -5.36 10.29
C LEU A 40 0.87 -5.48 11.82
N LYS A 41 -0.20 -6.00 12.43
CA LYS A 41 -0.34 -6.21 13.90
C LYS A 41 0.04 -4.96 14.71
N GLU A 42 -0.23 -3.78 14.17
CA GLU A 42 0.10 -2.52 14.82
C GLU A 42 -0.80 -2.32 16.04
N LYS A 43 -0.22 -1.83 17.15
CA LYS A 43 -0.92 -1.67 18.43
C LYS A 43 -2.15 -0.74 18.37
N LYS A 44 -2.21 0.11 17.34
CA LYS A 44 -3.29 1.09 17.12
C LYS A 44 -3.76 0.97 15.68
N GLU A 45 -5.03 0.67 15.49
CA GLU A 45 -5.66 0.55 14.17
C GLU A 45 -5.48 1.82 13.30
N ARG A 46 -5.52 3.00 13.92
CA ARG A 46 -5.26 4.29 13.23
C ARG A 46 -3.90 4.32 12.51
N LEU A 47 -2.89 3.60 13.00
CA LEU A 47 -1.57 3.55 12.35
C LEU A 47 -1.64 2.83 11.00
N VAL A 48 -2.49 1.80 10.86
CA VAL A 48 -2.68 1.08 9.59
C VAL A 48 -3.16 2.05 8.51
N SER A 49 -4.17 2.87 8.84
CA SER A 49 -4.68 3.89 7.91
C SER A 49 -3.62 4.93 7.53
N VAL A 50 -2.76 5.33 8.47
CA VAL A 50 -1.63 6.24 8.20
C VAL A 50 -0.61 5.59 7.28
N ILE A 51 -0.23 4.33 7.52
CA ILE A 51 0.71 3.56 6.69
C ILE A 51 0.19 3.48 5.25
N LEU A 52 -1.06 3.04 5.05
CA LEU A 52 -1.64 2.89 3.71
C LEU A 52 -1.73 4.24 2.98
N SER A 53 -2.10 5.31 3.70
CA SER A 53 -2.18 6.66 3.15
C SER A 53 -0.80 7.18 2.73
N GLU A 54 0.23 6.98 3.55
CA GLU A 54 1.59 7.40 3.24
C GLU A 54 2.20 6.59 2.10
N LEU A 55 1.98 5.27 2.03
CA LEU A 55 2.41 4.45 0.89
C LEU A 55 1.78 4.94 -0.42
N LYS A 56 0.48 5.23 -0.41
CA LYS A 56 -0.23 5.81 -1.56
C LYS A 56 0.38 7.15 -1.97
N LYS A 57 0.65 8.03 -0.99
CA LYS A 57 1.24 9.35 -1.23
C LYS A 57 2.63 9.26 -1.85
N HIS A 58 3.40 8.24 -1.49
CA HIS A 58 4.71 7.95 -2.08
C HIS A 58 4.65 7.15 -3.38
N GLY A 59 3.46 6.73 -3.85
CA GLY A 59 3.32 5.99 -5.11
C GLY A 59 3.59 4.49 -5.01
N TRP A 60 3.74 3.94 -3.80
CA TRP A 60 4.02 2.52 -3.54
C TRP A 60 2.75 1.67 -3.36
N LEU A 61 1.59 2.31 -3.31
CA LEU A 61 0.29 1.67 -3.13
C LEU A 61 -0.74 2.25 -4.08
N ILE A 62 -1.38 1.36 -4.83
CA ILE A 62 -2.53 1.66 -5.67
C ILE A 62 -3.79 1.40 -4.84
N VAL A 63 -4.76 2.31 -4.93
CA VAL A 63 -6.00 2.22 -4.18
C VAL A 63 -7.18 2.40 -5.13
N THR A 64 -8.08 1.43 -5.15
CA THR A 64 -9.31 1.43 -5.94
C THR A 64 -10.53 1.35 -5.02
N LEU A 65 -11.69 1.76 -5.53
CA LEU A 65 -12.98 1.51 -4.86
C LEU A 65 -13.34 0.04 -5.02
N HIS A 66 -13.93 -0.56 -3.99
CA HIS A 66 -14.53 -1.88 -4.15
C HIS A 66 -15.70 -1.78 -5.14
N PRO A 67 -15.82 -2.68 -6.13
CA PRO A 67 -16.86 -2.60 -7.16
C PRO A 67 -18.28 -2.64 -6.57
N ASP A 68 -18.49 -3.46 -5.53
CA ASP A 68 -19.81 -3.66 -4.93
C ASP A 68 -20.13 -2.79 -3.69
N ASP A 69 -19.12 -2.19 -3.05
CA ASP A 69 -19.31 -1.32 -1.87
C ASP A 69 -18.36 -0.12 -1.94
N SER A 70 -18.89 1.03 -2.36
CA SER A 70 -18.11 2.28 -2.49
C SER A 70 -17.50 2.80 -1.18
N ARG A 71 -17.90 2.25 -0.03
CA ARG A 71 -17.29 2.57 1.27
C ARG A 71 -16.01 1.78 1.52
N LYS A 72 -15.84 0.66 0.82
CA LYS A 72 -14.64 -0.18 0.91
C LYS A 72 -13.59 0.25 -0.10
N ARG A 73 -12.34 -0.09 0.20
CA ARG A 73 -11.18 0.17 -0.65
C ARG A 73 -10.44 -1.13 -0.87
N ILE A 74 -9.94 -1.30 -2.08
CA ILE A 74 -9.05 -2.38 -2.45
C ILE A 74 -7.67 -1.76 -2.66
N TYR A 75 -6.66 -2.41 -2.08
CA TYR A 75 -5.28 -1.98 -2.08
C TYR A 75 -4.43 -2.97 -2.87
N LYS A 76 -3.45 -2.46 -3.62
CA LYS A 76 -2.46 -3.26 -4.31
C LYS A 76 -1.09 -2.60 -4.20
N LEU A 77 -0.10 -3.35 -3.74
CA LEU A 77 1.27 -2.85 -3.66
C LEU A 77 1.86 -2.73 -5.06
N LYS A 78 2.61 -1.64 -5.29
CA LYS A 78 3.48 -1.57 -6.45
C LYS A 78 4.66 -2.52 -6.23
N ASN A 79 5.12 -3.18 -7.29
CA ASN A 79 6.32 -4.00 -7.25
C ASN A 79 7.52 -3.14 -6.82
N PRO A 80 8.39 -3.63 -5.91
CA PRO A 80 9.52 -2.85 -5.43
C PRO A 80 10.54 -2.52 -6.53
N GLU A 81 10.75 -3.39 -7.51
CA GLU A 81 11.66 -3.14 -8.64
C GLU A 81 11.15 -1.99 -9.49
N ASP A 82 9.87 -2.03 -9.88
CA ASP A 82 9.21 -0.96 -10.61
C ASP A 82 9.27 0.36 -9.82
N ALA A 83 8.98 0.30 -8.52
CA ALA A 83 8.97 1.48 -7.66
C ALA A 83 10.36 2.11 -7.53
N ILE A 84 11.43 1.30 -7.44
CA ILE A 84 12.81 1.79 -7.35
C ILE A 84 13.25 2.42 -8.68
N ILE A 85 12.91 1.81 -9.82
CA ILE A 85 13.24 2.35 -11.15
C ILE A 85 12.58 3.71 -11.39
N GLU A 86 11.38 3.92 -10.87
CA GLU A 86 10.65 5.18 -11.00
C GLU A 86 11.19 6.32 -10.12
N ILE A 87 11.95 6.02 -9.07
CA ILE A 87 12.56 7.04 -8.20
C ILE A 87 13.65 7.77 -9.00
N LYS A 88 13.45 9.07 -9.21
CA LYS A 88 14.42 9.99 -9.82
C LYS A 88 15.09 10.85 -8.77
#